data_AF-A0A2M7SVR2-F1
#
_entry.id   AF-A0A2M7SVR2-F1
#
_cell.length_a   1.000
_cell.length_b   1.000
_cell.length_c   1.000
_cell.angle_alpha   90.00
_cell.angle_beta   90.00
_cell.angle_gamma   90.00
#
_symmetry.space_group_name_H-M   'P 1'
#
loop_
_entity.id
_entity.type
_entity.pdbx_description
1 polymer ?
#
loop_
_entity_poly.entity_id
_entity_poly.type
_entity_poly.pdbx_seq_one_letter_code
_entity_poly.pdbx_strand_id
1 'polypeptide(L)'
;MKERVTLNRKEQRRLVVLNQVEIGKMIGKEAAEVLDLSLRHVRRILAAYRKEGAAALAHGNRGRKPHHALDESLRRQVLELARSTYAGCNNQHFTELLAEREGINLSRSTV
;
A
#
# COMPACT_ATOMS: atom_id res chain seq x y z
N MET A 1 13.95 -12.69 -10.31
CA MET A 1 12.73 -12.05 -10.86
C MET A 1 11.57 -12.45 -9.96
N LYS A 2 10.65 -11.54 -9.56
CA LYS A 2 9.47 -11.97 -8.77
C LYS A 2 8.59 -12.86 -9.65
N GLU A 3 8.27 -14.05 -9.17
CA GLU A 3 7.54 -15.07 -9.92
C GLU A 3 6.09 -14.66 -10.25
N ARG A 4 5.49 -13.79 -9.44
CA ARG A 4 4.14 -13.23 -9.65
C ARG A 4 4.11 -11.73 -9.35
N VAL A 5 3.42 -10.97 -10.20
CA VAL A 5 3.18 -9.53 -10.01
C VAL A 5 1.68 -9.28 -10.04
N THR A 6 1.13 -8.75 -8.94
CA THR A 6 -0.26 -8.32 -8.86
C THR A 6 -0.36 -6.87 -9.26
N LEU A 7 -1.18 -6.56 -10.26
CA LEU A 7 -1.44 -5.20 -10.74
C LEU A 7 -2.92 -4.87 -10.59
N ASN A 8 -3.24 -3.63 -10.23
CA ASN A 8 -4.61 -3.14 -10.35
C ASN A 8 -4.91 -2.70 -11.79
N ARG A 9 -6.17 -2.36 -12.08
CA ARG A 9 -6.59 -1.93 -13.43
C ARG A 9 -5.78 -0.75 -13.99
N LYS A 10 -5.43 0.22 -13.15
CA LYS A 10 -4.64 1.40 -13.56
C LYS A 10 -3.21 1.02 -13.94
N GLU A 11 -2.60 0.14 -13.15
CA GLU A 11 -1.23 -0.33 -13.39
C GLU A 11 -1.17 -1.28 -14.60
N GLN A 12 -2.20 -2.10 -14.80
CA GLN A 12 -2.34 -2.92 -16.00
C GLN A 12 -2.53 -2.06 -17.26
N ARG A 13 -3.34 -1.00 -17.20
CA ARG A 13 -3.46 -0.03 -18.31
C ARG A 13 -2.11 0.59 -18.65
N ARG A 14 -1.32 0.97 -17.64
CA ARG A 14 0.05 1.48 -17.83
C ARG A 14 0.95 0.44 -18.50
N LEU A 15 0.87 -0.83 -18.09
CA LEU A 15 1.65 -1.91 -18.68
C LEU A 15 1.39 -2.00 -20.19
N VAL A 16 0.12 -2.01 -20.60
CA VAL A 16 -0.25 -2.11 -22.02
C VAL A 16 0.29 -0.92 -22.81
N VAL A 17 0.06 0.31 -22.32
CA VAL A 17 0.50 1.53 -23.02
C VAL A 17 2.02 1.62 -23.10
N LEU A 18 2.74 1.34 -22.01
CA LEU A 18 4.20 1.40 -22.01
C LEU A 18 4.82 0.31 -22.89
N ASN A 19 4.17 -0.86 -23.01
CA ASN A 19 4.61 -1.88 -23.96
C ASN A 19 4.48 -1.38 -25.41
N GLN A 20 3.38 -0.68 -25.76
CA GLN A 20 3.25 -0.06 -27.10
C GLN A 20 4.35 0.97 -27.38
N VAL A 21 4.77 1.72 -26.36
CA VAL A 21 5.90 2.65 -26.47
C VAL A 21 7.22 1.91 -26.66
N GLU A 22 7.42 0.80 -25.95
CA GLU A 22 8.65 0.02 -26.03
C GLU A 22 8.83 -0.68 -27.38
N ILE A 23 7.75 -1.15 -28.00
CA ILE A 23 7.77 -1.75 -29.34
C ILE A 23 7.69 -0.71 -30.48
N GLY A 24 7.76 0.59 -30.16
CA GLY A 24 7.77 1.67 -31.14
C GLY A 24 6.44 1.95 -31.84
N LYS A 25 5.32 1.39 -31.35
CA LYS A 25 3.97 1.62 -31.91
C LYS A 25 3.29 2.88 -31.37
N MET A 26 3.82 3.48 -30.31
CA MET A 26 3.29 4.69 -29.68
C MET A 26 4.45 5.57 -29.21
N ILE A 27 4.36 6.88 -29.40
CA ILE A 27 5.38 7.80 -28.85
C ILE A 27 5.03 8.20 -27.41
N GLY A 28 6.04 8.63 -26.65
CA GLY A 28 5.84 8.99 -25.24
C GLY A 28 4.82 10.11 -25.00
N LYS A 29 4.59 10.99 -25.98
CA LYS A 29 3.58 12.07 -25.90
C LYS A 29 2.15 11.52 -26.01
N GLU A 30 1.91 10.62 -26.94
CA GLU A 30 0.62 9.92 -27.08
C GLU A 30 0.32 9.10 -25.82
N ALA A 31 1.33 8.40 -25.29
CA ALA A 31 1.17 7.67 -24.03
C ALA A 31 0.81 8.59 -22.84
N ALA A 32 1.30 9.83 -22.84
CA ALA A 32 0.99 10.82 -21.83
C ALA A 32 -0.50 11.24 -21.89
N GLU A 33 -1.01 11.48 -23.10
CA GLU A 33 -2.42 11.78 -23.35
C GLU A 33 -3.32 10.58 -23.00
N VAL A 34 -2.97 9.38 -23.45
CA VAL A 34 -3.75 8.15 -23.19
C VAL A 34 -3.78 7.79 -21.70
N LEU A 35 -2.71 8.05 -20.95
CA LEU A 35 -2.64 7.74 -19.52
C LEU A 35 -3.10 8.88 -18.61
N ASP A 36 -3.40 10.06 -19.17
CA ASP A 36 -3.65 11.29 -18.43
C ASP A 36 -2.52 11.58 -17.42
N LEU A 37 -1.29 11.58 -17.93
CA LEU A 37 -0.06 11.82 -17.16
C LEU A 37 0.81 12.82 -17.88
N SER A 38 1.68 13.52 -17.14
CA SER A 38 2.71 14.33 -17.80
C SER A 38 3.74 13.45 -18.52
N LEU A 39 4.31 13.96 -19.61
CA LEU A 39 5.39 13.29 -20.34
C LEU A 39 6.58 12.93 -19.44
N ARG A 40 6.90 13.79 -18.46
CA ARG A 40 7.93 13.50 -17.44
C ARG A 40 7.58 12.27 -16.62
N HIS A 41 6.32 12.12 -16.21
CA HIS A 41 5.87 10.96 -15.45
C HIS A 41 5.90 9.70 -16.32
N VAL A 42 5.47 9.76 -17.58
CA VAL A 42 5.58 8.64 -18.52
C VAL A 42 7.03 8.19 -18.67
N ARG A 43 7.97 9.11 -18.92
CA ARG A 43 9.40 8.80 -19.03
C ARG A 43 9.95 8.17 -17.75
N ARG A 44 9.56 8.68 -16.58
CA ARG A 44 9.96 8.11 -15.28
C ARG A 44 9.48 6.66 -15.12
N ILE A 45 8.22 6.39 -15.44
CA ILE A 45 7.66 5.03 -15.32
C ILE A 45 8.30 4.11 -16.38
N LEU A 46 8.50 4.60 -17.60
CA LEU A 46 9.14 3.84 -18.68
C LEU A 46 10.57 3.42 -18.33
N ALA A 47 11.35 4.33 -17.72
CA ALA A 47 12.69 4.01 -17.23
C ALA A 47 12.67 2.90 -16.15
N ALA A 48 11.71 2.96 -15.22
CA ALA A 48 11.55 1.92 -14.21
C ALA A 48 11.08 0.59 -14.83
N TYR A 49 10.15 0.64 -15.79
CA TYR A 49 9.67 -0.52 -16.54
C TYR A 49 10.78 -1.23 -17.31
N ARG A 50 11.70 -0.48 -17.93
CA ARG A 50 12.87 -1.07 -18.62
C ARG A 50 13.82 -1.79 -17.66
N LYS A 51 13.92 -1.34 -16.42
CA LYS A 51 14.81 -1.91 -15.41
C LYS A 51 14.20 -3.13 -14.72
N GLU A 52 12.92 -3.05 -14.36
CA GLU A 52 12.26 -4.01 -13.44
C GLU A 52 11.02 -4.69 -14.05
N GLY A 53 10.68 -4.38 -15.30
CA GLY A 53 9.52 -4.91 -16.00
C GLY A 53 8.20 -4.49 -15.36
N ALA A 54 7.20 -5.35 -15.45
CA ALA A 54 5.87 -5.12 -14.88
C ALA A 54 5.89 -4.89 -13.36
N ALA A 55 6.91 -5.38 -12.65
CA ALA A 55 7.04 -5.20 -11.21
C ALA A 55 7.21 -3.71 -10.83
N ALA A 56 7.82 -2.91 -11.69
CA ALA A 56 8.01 -1.46 -11.50
C ALA A 56 6.68 -0.68 -11.46
N LEU A 57 5.62 -1.26 -12.03
CA LEU A 57 4.32 -0.61 -12.14
C LEU A 57 3.45 -0.85 -10.91
N ALA A 58 3.76 -1.88 -10.12
CA ALA A 58 3.07 -2.12 -8.87
C ALA A 58 3.32 -0.97 -7.89
N HIS A 59 2.29 -0.57 -7.16
CA HIS A 59 2.41 0.45 -6.13
C HIS A 59 3.54 0.13 -5.14
N GLY A 60 4.47 1.06 -4.90
CA GLY A 60 5.68 0.81 -4.10
C GLY A 60 5.43 0.40 -2.66
N ASN A 61 4.30 0.84 -2.06
CA ASN A 61 3.89 0.42 -0.72
C ASN A 61 3.06 -0.88 -0.70
N ARG A 62 2.82 -1.52 -1.85
CA ARG A 62 2.00 -2.75 -1.88
C ARG A 62 2.70 -3.86 -1.10
N GLY A 63 1.98 -4.39 -0.11
CA GLY A 63 2.51 -5.41 0.80
C GLY A 63 3.45 -4.89 1.87
N ARG A 64 3.70 -3.57 1.94
CA ARG A 64 4.53 -2.97 3.00
C ARG A 64 3.68 -2.62 4.21
N LYS A 65 4.11 -3.06 5.39
CA LYS A 65 3.54 -2.63 6.67
C LYS A 65 3.82 -1.12 6.87
N PRO A 66 2.80 -0.29 7.18
CA PRO A 66 3.02 1.11 7.52
C PRO A 66 4.00 1.26 8.69
N HIS A 67 4.82 2.32 8.68
CA HIS A 67 5.81 2.54 9.73
C HIS A 67 5.19 2.72 11.12
N HIS A 68 3.99 3.29 11.18
CA HIS A 68 3.25 3.53 12.43
C HIS A 68 2.28 2.40 12.78
N ALA A 69 2.30 1.28 12.05
CA ALA A 69 1.47 0.14 12.41
C ALA A 69 2.02 -0.51 13.69
N LEU A 70 1.11 -0.84 14.62
CA LEU A 70 1.46 -1.58 15.83
C LEU A 70 2.20 -2.87 15.50
N ASP A 71 3.07 -3.31 16.40
CA ASP A 71 3.61 -4.66 16.31
C ASP A 71 2.46 -5.68 16.30
N GLU A 72 2.61 -6.74 15.51
CA GLU A 72 1.59 -7.77 15.36
C GLU A 72 1.36 -8.56 16.66
N SER A 73 2.38 -8.63 17.52
CA SER A 73 2.26 -9.16 18.88
C SER A 73 1.31 -8.29 19.73
N LEU A 74 1.61 -6.99 19.84
CA LEU A 74 0.82 -6.01 20.59
C LEU A 74 -0.60 -5.90 20.05
N ARG A 75 -0.77 -5.88 18.73
CA ARG A 75 -2.09 -5.87 18.09
C ARG A 75 -2.93 -7.08 18.51
N ARG A 76 -2.34 -8.28 18.50
CA ARG A 76 -3.04 -9.51 18.91
C ARG A 76 -3.44 -9.46 20.38
N GLN A 77 -2.53 -9.02 21.25
CA GLN A 77 -2.80 -8.85 22.67
C GLN A 77 -3.96 -7.88 22.92
N VAL A 78 -3.95 -6.71 22.27
CA VAL A 78 -5.01 -5.70 22.39
C VAL A 78 -6.35 -6.26 21.89
N LEU A 79 -6.37 -6.99 20.78
CA LEU A 79 -7.59 -7.61 20.25
C LEU A 79 -8.14 -8.72 21.16
N GLU A 80 -7.27 -9.48 21.80
CA GLU A 80 -7.66 -10.52 22.75
C GLU A 80 -8.30 -9.92 24.00
N LEU A 81 -7.67 -8.90 24.57
CA LEU A 81 -8.17 -8.14 25.71
C LEU A 81 -9.53 -7.48 25.42
N ALA A 82 -9.68 -6.89 24.23
CA ALA A 82 -10.95 -6.30 23.79
C ALA A 82 -12.09 -7.31 23.66
N ARG A 83 -11.78 -8.56 23.31
CA ARG A 83 -12.77 -9.64 23.11
C ARG A 83 -13.05 -10.46 24.37
N SER A 84 -12.20 -10.36 25.38
CA SER A 84 -12.28 -11.15 26.61
C SER A 84 -12.49 -10.23 27.82
N THR A 85 -11.42 -9.88 28.54
CA THR A 85 -11.43 -9.14 29.80
C THR A 85 -12.19 -7.83 29.74
N TYR A 86 -12.14 -7.13 28.59
CA TYR A 86 -12.76 -5.83 28.39
C TYR A 86 -13.89 -5.86 27.37
N ALA A 87 -14.50 -7.03 27.14
CA ALA A 87 -15.64 -7.17 26.25
C ALA A 87 -16.78 -6.22 26.67
N GLY A 88 -17.28 -5.44 25.70
CA GLY A 88 -18.35 -4.46 25.92
C GLY A 88 -17.90 -3.07 26.37
N CYS A 89 -16.60 -2.86 26.62
CA CYS A 89 -16.07 -1.51 26.86
C CYS A 89 -16.15 -0.66 25.59
N ASN A 90 -16.49 0.62 25.73
CA ASN A 90 -16.29 1.58 24.64
C ASN A 90 -14.79 1.89 24.47
N ASN A 91 -14.38 2.42 23.31
CA ASN A 91 -12.97 2.64 23.00
C ASN A 91 -12.27 3.59 23.99
N GLN A 92 -12.98 4.58 24.55
CA GLN A 92 -12.39 5.53 25.51
C GLN A 92 -12.05 4.81 26.81
N HIS A 93 -13.02 4.10 27.39
CA HIS A 93 -12.82 3.35 28.61
C HIS A 93 -11.81 2.21 28.42
N PHE A 94 -11.80 1.59 27.24
CA PHE A 94 -10.82 0.57 26.90
C PHE A 94 -9.39 1.14 26.87
N THR A 95 -9.16 2.33 26.29
CA THR A 95 -7.83 2.95 26.33
C THR A 95 -7.36 3.26 27.75
N GLU A 96 -8.26 3.69 28.63
CA GLU A 96 -7.95 3.96 30.05
C GLU A 96 -7.53 2.66 30.74
N LEU A 97 -8.31 1.59 30.58
CA LEU A 97 -8.01 0.28 31.17
C LEU A 97 -6.72 -0.33 30.63
N LEU A 98 -6.44 -0.19 29.33
CA LEU A 98 -5.16 -0.63 28.75
C LEU A 98 -3.98 0.11 29.35
N ALA A 99 -4.08 1.43 29.55
CA ALA A 99 -3.01 2.22 30.16
C ALA A 99 -2.82 1.87 31.63
N GLU A 100 -3.92 1.78 32.39
CA GLU A 100 -3.90 1.57 33.84
C GLU A 100 -3.52 0.14 34.27
N ARG A 101 -4.05 -0.87 33.57
CA ARG A 101 -3.94 -2.28 34.00
C ARG A 101 -2.89 -3.08 33.23
N GLU A 102 -2.67 -2.72 31.97
CA GLU A 102 -1.77 -3.46 31.07
C GLU A 102 -0.49 -2.68 30.74
N GLY A 103 -0.40 -1.40 31.12
CA GLY A 103 0.72 -0.51 30.76
C GLY A 103 0.78 -0.18 29.26
N ILE A 104 -0.31 -0.40 28.53
CA ILE A 104 -0.39 -0.23 27.07
C ILE A 104 -1.00 1.15 26.76
N ASN A 105 -0.15 2.09 26.37
CA ASN A 105 -0.58 3.44 26.01
C ASN A 105 -0.93 3.55 24.52
N LEU A 106 -2.22 3.48 24.19
CA LEU A 106 -2.73 3.63 22.83
C LEU A 106 -3.78 4.74 22.76
N SER A 107 -3.84 5.45 21.63
CA SER A 107 -4.90 6.43 21.39
C SER A 107 -6.24 5.75 21.10
N ARG A 108 -7.34 6.45 21.36
CA ARG A 108 -8.70 5.97 21.05
C ARG A 108 -8.89 5.62 19.57
N SER A 109 -8.17 6.28 18.67
CA SER A 109 -8.20 6.02 17.24
C SER A 109 -7.42 4.78 16.82
N THR A 110 -6.58 4.24 17.71
CA THR A 110 -5.74 3.06 17.48
C THR A 110 -6.41 1.76 17.93
N VAL A 111 -7.27 1.82 18.95
CA VAL A 111 -8.06 0.69 19.49
C VAL A 111 -9.46 0.63 18.90
#